data_AF-A0A957FS28-F1
#
_entry.id   AF-A0A957FS28-F1
#
_cell.length_a   1.000
_cell.length_b   1.000
_cell.length_c   1.000
_cell.angle_alpha   90.00
_cell.angle_beta   90.00
_cell.angle_gamma   90.00
#
_symmetry.space_group_name_H-M   'P 1'
#
loop_
_entity.id
_entity.type
_entity.pdbx_description
1 polymer ?
#
loop_
_entity_poly.entity_id
_entity_poly.type
_entity_poly.pdbx_seq_one_letter_code
_entity_poly.pdbx_strand_id
1 'polypeptide(L)'
;IYTAWPFFRTVVDNIQVGLGKADIAIAQLYAGLATHDLQDEIFSELAAEFERTRTMILAITDSRELLDNEQWLQRSIRLRNPYVDPLNYIQVALLRELRQEEPLANRELLQAGVVLTVNGIAAGLQNVG
;
A
#
# COMPACT_ATOMS: atom_id res chain seq x y z
N ILE A 1 -16.02 21.64 -11.38
CA ILE A 1 -14.77 21.27 -12.12
C ILE A 1 -14.71 19.77 -12.37
N TYR A 2 -14.78 18.92 -11.33
CA TYR A 2 -14.80 17.45 -11.47
C TYR A 2 -15.86 16.91 -12.44
N THR A 3 -17.10 17.39 -12.35
CA THR A 3 -18.17 16.98 -13.27
C THR A 3 -18.05 17.56 -14.69
N ALA A 4 -17.42 18.73 -14.83
CA ALA A 4 -17.44 19.52 -16.06
C ALA A 4 -16.17 19.39 -16.92
N TRP A 5 -15.03 18.98 -16.34
CA TRP A 5 -13.76 18.90 -17.03
C TRP A 5 -13.22 17.46 -17.05
N PRO A 6 -13.29 16.76 -18.21
CA PRO A 6 -12.89 15.37 -18.31
C PRO A 6 -11.45 15.08 -17.86
N PHE A 7 -10.49 15.94 -18.19
CA PHE A 7 -9.10 15.76 -17.76
C PHE A 7 -8.96 15.75 -16.24
N PHE A 8 -9.54 16.75 -15.56
CA PHE A 8 -9.48 16.84 -14.10
C PHE A 8 -10.18 15.64 -13.44
N ARG A 9 -11.30 15.19 -14.01
CA ARG A 9 -11.98 13.98 -13.56
C ARG A 9 -11.04 12.76 -13.60
N THR A 10 -10.39 12.52 -14.74
CA THR A 10 -9.47 11.39 -14.90
C THR A 10 -8.29 11.46 -13.92
N VAL A 11 -7.72 12.65 -13.68
CA VAL A 11 -6.65 12.80 -12.68
C VAL A 11 -7.14 12.42 -11.28
N VAL A 12 -8.31 12.93 -10.87
CA VAL A 12 -8.90 12.61 -9.56
C VAL A 12 -9.24 11.13 -9.45
N ASP A 13 -9.80 10.52 -10.50
CA ASP A 13 -10.14 9.10 -10.51
C ASP A 13 -8.89 8.22 -10.41
N ASN A 14 -7.80 8.57 -11.10
CA ASN A 14 -6.54 7.84 -10.97
C ASN A 14 -5.94 7.95 -9.56
N ILE A 15 -6.05 9.12 -8.92
CA ILE A 15 -5.65 9.29 -7.51
C ILE A 15 -6.51 8.41 -6.61
N GLN A 16 -7.83 8.33 -6.84
CA GLN A 16 -8.72 7.43 -6.09
C GLN A 16 -8.28 5.97 -6.21
N VAL A 17 -7.89 5.52 -7.40
CA VAL A 17 -7.40 4.15 -7.60
C VAL A 17 -6.11 3.90 -6.83
N GLY A 18 -5.17 4.85 -6.86
CA GLY A 18 -3.93 4.77 -6.09
C GLY A 18 -4.18 4.67 -4.59
N LEU A 19 -5.00 5.57 -4.05
CA LEU A 19 -5.39 5.57 -2.63
C LEU A 19 -6.14 4.30 -2.24
N GLY A 20 -7.03 3.79 -3.10
CA GLY A 20 -7.80 2.58 -2.84
C GLY A 20 -6.93 1.33 -2.75
N LYS A 21 -5.83 1.27 -3.51
CA LYS A 21 -4.87 0.15 -3.49
C LYS A 21 -3.86 0.24 -2.36
N ALA A 22 -3.62 1.43 -1.81
CA ALA A 22 -2.67 1.62 -0.73
C ALA A 22 -3.22 1.08 0.59
N ASP A 23 -2.34 0.49 1.39
CA ASP A 23 -2.67 -0.02 2.72
C ASP A 23 -1.71 0.57 3.76
N ILE A 24 -2.25 1.49 4.58
CA ILE A 24 -1.49 2.19 5.62
C ILE A 24 -1.09 1.25 6.77
N ALA A 25 -1.89 0.23 7.08
CA ALA A 25 -1.55 -0.74 8.11
C ALA A 25 -0.37 -1.60 7.66
N ILE A 26 -0.35 -2.05 6.41
CA ILE A 26 0.82 -2.72 5.83
C ILE A 26 2.04 -1.79 5.81
N ALA A 27 1.89 -0.54 5.36
CA ALA A 27 2.98 0.42 5.37
C ALA A 27 3.58 0.60 6.79
N GLN A 28 2.75 0.59 7.84
CA GLN A 28 3.20 0.66 9.24
C GLN A 28 4.09 -0.55 9.61
N LEU A 29 3.73 -1.76 9.15
CA LEU A 29 4.50 -2.96 9.42
C LEU A 29 5.91 -2.88 8.82
N TYR A 30 6.04 -2.33 7.61
CA TYR A 30 7.34 -2.10 6.98
C TYR A 30 8.11 -0.98 7.65
N ALA A 31 7.44 0.11 8.07
CA ALA A 31 8.06 1.19 8.82
C ALA A 31 8.70 0.67 10.11
N GLY A 32 8.09 -0.32 10.76
CA GLY A 32 8.65 -1.02 11.92
C GLY A 32 9.91 -1.85 11.67
N LEU A 33 10.44 -1.88 10.43
CA LEU A 33 11.77 -2.43 10.15
C LEU A 33 12.87 -1.36 10.20
N ALA A 34 12.51 -0.08 10.21
CA ALA A 34 13.44 1.04 10.34
C ALA A 34 13.82 1.30 11.82
N THR A 35 14.71 2.27 12.05
CA THR A 35 14.95 2.79 13.40
C THR A 35 13.73 3.53 13.92
N HIS A 36 13.55 3.59 15.24
CA HIS A 36 12.39 4.21 15.88
C HIS A 36 12.19 5.67 15.45
N ASP A 37 13.27 6.45 15.41
CA ASP A 37 13.22 7.86 15.02
C ASP A 37 12.74 8.03 13.57
N LEU A 38 13.27 7.22 12.66
CA LEU A 38 12.92 7.27 11.24
C LEU A 38 11.49 6.76 10.99
N GLN A 39 11.08 5.74 11.74
CA GLN A 39 9.73 5.23 11.71
C GLN A 39 8.75 6.33 12.12
N ASP A 40 8.93 6.95 13.28
CA ASP A 40 7.96 7.92 13.81
C ASP A 40 7.86 9.17 12.95
N GLU A 41 8.98 9.72 12.50
CA GLU A 41 8.98 10.95 11.70
C GLU A 41 8.34 10.72 10.33
N ILE A 42 8.89 9.77 9.55
CA ILE A 42 8.49 9.59 8.14
C ILE A 42 7.11 8.94 8.04
N PHE A 43 6.83 7.91 8.85
CA PHE A 43 5.55 7.22 8.75
C PHE A 43 4.39 8.13 9.18
N SER A 44 4.58 8.93 10.23
CA SER A 44 3.53 9.85 10.70
C SER A 44 3.20 10.91 9.66
N GLU A 45 4.22 11.49 9.01
CA GLU A 45 4.01 12.46 7.93
C GLU A 45 3.29 11.81 6.73
N LEU A 46 3.73 10.62 6.32
CA LEU A 46 3.12 9.88 5.20
C LEU A 46 1.65 9.51 5.49
N ALA A 47 1.36 9.02 6.71
CA ALA A 47 0.00 8.68 7.12
C ALA A 47 -0.90 9.93 7.17
N ALA A 48 -0.38 11.05 7.66
CA ALA A 48 -1.10 12.32 7.67
C ALA A 48 -1.41 12.82 6.26
N GLU A 49 -0.44 12.75 5.33
CA GLU A 49 -0.65 13.17 3.95
C GLU A 49 -1.64 12.25 3.21
N PHE A 50 -1.60 10.94 3.48
CA PHE A 50 -2.57 10.00 2.96
C PHE A 50 -4.00 10.37 3.37
N GLU A 51 -4.25 10.62 4.66
CA GLU A 51 -5.59 10.97 5.16
C GLU A 51 -6.06 12.35 4.66
N ARG A 52 -5.14 13.33 4.56
CA ARG A 52 -5.43 14.62 3.95
C ARG A 52 -5.86 14.48 2.50
N THR A 53 -5.12 13.69 1.72
CA THR A 53 -5.43 13.43 0.31
C THR A 53 -6.76 12.70 0.18
N ARG A 54 -6.99 11.64 0.97
CA ARG A 54 -8.25 10.91 1.02
C ARG A 54 -9.44 11.84 1.30
N THR A 55 -9.31 12.70 2.30
CA THR A 55 -10.37 13.66 2.69
C THR A 55 -10.69 14.63 1.55
N MET A 56 -9.67 15.20 0.91
CA MET A 56 -9.87 16.12 -0.22
C MET A 56 -10.54 15.42 -1.40
N ILE A 57 -10.14 14.19 -1.70
CA ILE A 57 -10.68 13.43 -2.81
C ILE A 57 -12.16 13.12 -2.60
N LEU A 58 -12.54 12.63 -1.42
CA LEU A 58 -13.96 12.39 -1.07
C LEU A 58 -14.81 13.67 -1.17
N ALA A 59 -14.27 14.81 -0.74
CA ALA A 59 -14.95 16.10 -0.85
C ALA A 59 -15.11 16.57 -2.31
N ILE A 60 -14.11 16.33 -3.17
CA ILE A 60 -14.15 16.70 -4.60
C ILE A 60 -15.15 15.84 -5.36
N THR A 61 -15.24 14.55 -5.02
CA THR A 61 -16.07 13.56 -5.72
C THR A 61 -17.49 13.45 -5.16
N ASP A 62 -17.75 14.04 -3.99
CA ASP A 62 -19.00 13.90 -3.22
C ASP A 62 -19.30 12.42 -2.87
N SER A 63 -18.23 11.67 -2.56
CA SER A 63 -18.29 10.25 -2.21
C SER A 63 -18.16 10.02 -0.70
N ARG A 64 -18.72 8.92 -0.20
CA ARG A 64 -18.56 8.52 1.21
C ARG A 64 -17.31 7.66 1.41
N GLU A 65 -17.03 6.81 0.44
CA GLU A 65 -15.83 5.99 0.39
C GLU A 65 -15.11 6.16 -0.96
N LEU A 66 -13.81 5.85 -0.98
CA LEU A 66 -13.03 5.90 -2.21
C LEU A 66 -13.63 4.96 -3.24
N LEU A 67 -13.70 5.39 -4.49
CA LEU A 67 -14.22 4.61 -5.62
C LEU A 67 -15.72 4.29 -5.54
N ASP A 68 -16.53 5.05 -4.80
CA ASP A 68 -18.00 4.91 -4.81
C ASP A 68 -18.61 5.09 -6.21
N ASN A 69 -17.93 5.86 -7.07
CA ASN A 69 -18.27 6.05 -8.49
C ASN A 69 -17.88 4.85 -9.37
N GLU A 70 -17.06 3.92 -8.87
CA GLU A 70 -16.50 2.76 -9.60
C GLU A 70 -16.60 1.48 -8.73
N GLN A 71 -17.82 1.10 -8.36
CA GLN A 71 -18.08 0.03 -7.38
C GLN A 71 -17.47 -1.33 -7.73
N TRP A 72 -17.37 -1.67 -9.02
CA TRP A 72 -16.74 -2.92 -9.46
C TRP A 72 -15.25 -2.93 -9.12
N LEU A 73 -14.57 -1.79 -9.26
CA LEU A 73 -13.16 -1.64 -8.96
C LEU A 73 -12.92 -1.61 -7.45
N GLN A 74 -13.78 -0.89 -6.71
CA GLN A 74 -13.77 -0.89 -5.24
C GLN A 74 -13.85 -2.33 -4.69
N ARG A 75 -14.78 -3.14 -5.20
CA ARG A 75 -14.93 -4.54 -4.81
C ARG A 75 -13.73 -5.40 -5.23
N SER A 76 -13.22 -5.21 -6.44
CA SER A 76 -12.05 -5.93 -6.95
C SER A 76 -10.84 -5.74 -6.04
N ILE A 77 -10.56 -4.49 -5.65
CA ILE A 77 -9.47 -4.16 -4.72
C ILE A 77 -9.70 -4.82 -3.35
N ARG A 78 -10.90 -4.68 -2.76
CA ARG A 78 -11.24 -5.29 -1.46
C ARG A 78 -11.05 -6.80 -1.41
N LEU A 79 -11.41 -7.51 -2.48
CA LEU A 79 -11.27 -8.98 -2.56
C LEU A 79 -9.83 -9.44 -2.70
N ARG A 80 -8.93 -8.55 -3.15
CA ARG A 80 -7.55 -8.87 -3.49
C ARG A 80 -6.60 -8.68 -2.30
N ASN A 81 -6.85 -7.67 -1.46
CA ASN A 81 -6.04 -7.36 -0.29
C ASN A 81 -5.81 -8.60 0.62
N PRO A 82 -6.82 -9.44 0.95
CA PRO A 82 -6.61 -10.61 1.81
C PRO A 82 -5.63 -11.67 1.29
N TYR A 83 -5.34 -11.70 -0.02
CA TYR A 83 -4.36 -12.62 -0.60
C TYR A 83 -2.94 -12.04 -0.63
N VAL A 84 -2.82 -10.71 -0.59
CA VAL A 84 -1.55 -9.98 -0.60
C VAL A 84 -1.06 -9.74 0.83
N ASP A 85 -1.97 -9.51 1.77
CA ASP A 85 -1.64 -9.22 3.18
C ASP A 85 -0.75 -10.31 3.81
N PRO A 86 -1.04 -11.62 3.70
CA PRO A 86 -0.18 -12.66 4.26
C PRO A 86 1.24 -12.61 3.69
N LEU A 87 1.40 -12.28 2.40
CA LEU A 87 2.70 -12.16 1.76
C LEU A 87 3.48 -10.96 2.30
N ASN A 88 2.81 -9.83 2.59
CA ASN A 88 3.44 -8.69 3.27
C ASN A 88 3.92 -9.07 4.68
N TYR A 89 3.09 -9.76 5.48
CA TYR A 89 3.48 -10.21 6.82
C TYR A 89 4.70 -11.15 6.78
N ILE A 90 4.69 -12.13 5.86
CA ILE A 90 5.82 -13.03 5.66
C ILE A 90 7.06 -12.26 5.23
N GLN A 91 6.94 -11.33 4.27
CA GLN A 91 8.06 -10.52 3.81
C GLN A 91 8.68 -9.70 4.95
N VAL A 92 7.86 -9.03 5.76
CA VAL A 92 8.33 -8.25 6.91
C VAL A 92 9.07 -9.15 7.92
N ALA A 93 8.56 -10.35 8.20
CA ALA A 93 9.24 -11.30 9.08
C ALA A 93 10.60 -11.74 8.53
N LEU A 94 10.66 -12.11 7.25
CA LEU A 94 11.90 -12.51 6.58
C LEU A 94 12.93 -11.37 6.54
N LEU A 95 12.49 -10.14 6.22
CA LEU A 95 13.35 -8.96 6.20
C LEU A 95 13.89 -8.64 7.60
N ARG A 96 13.08 -8.80 8.65
CA ARG A 96 13.51 -8.61 10.04
C ARG A 96 14.61 -9.59 10.41
N GLU A 97 14.46 -10.85 10.03
CA GLU A 97 15.48 -11.88 10.28
C GLU A 97 16.77 -11.57 9.50
N LEU A 98 16.66 -11.25 8.21
CA LEU A 98 17.83 -10.92 7.36
C LEU A 98 18.63 -9.68 7.81
N ARG A 99 17.99 -8.75 8.54
CA ARG A 99 18.62 -7.54 9.07
C ARG A 99 19.37 -7.76 10.38
N GLN A 100 19.29 -8.94 10.98
CA GLN A 100 20.10 -9.27 12.16
C GLN A 100 21.59 -9.30 11.80
N GLU A 101 22.43 -8.85 12.72
CA GLU A 101 23.88 -8.71 12.52
C GLU A 101 24.62 -10.05 12.49
N GLU A 102 24.01 -11.10 13.05
CA GLU A 102 24.61 -12.43 13.15
C GLU A 102 24.62 -13.19 11.81
N PRO A 103 25.67 -13.98 11.52
CA PRO A 103 25.70 -14.85 10.35
C PRO A 103 24.57 -15.88 10.38
N LEU A 104 23.66 -15.77 9.41
CA LEU A 104 22.54 -16.70 9.26
C LEU A 104 22.93 -17.86 8.33
N ALA A 105 22.94 -19.08 8.85
CA ALA A 105 23.23 -20.29 8.08
C ALA A 105 22.22 -20.52 6.93
N ASN A 106 21.01 -19.99 7.06
CA ASN A 106 19.90 -20.07 6.10
C ASN A 106 19.71 -18.78 5.27
N ARG A 107 20.70 -17.87 5.23
CA ARG A 107 20.57 -16.56 4.56
C ARG A 107 20.06 -16.66 3.11
N GLU A 108 20.59 -17.59 2.32
CA GLU A 108 20.17 -17.78 0.93
C GLU A 108 18.69 -18.18 0.82
N LEU A 109 18.21 -19.05 1.71
CA LEU A 109 16.81 -19.48 1.76
C LEU A 109 15.88 -18.32 2.14
N LEU A 110 16.27 -17.49 3.11
CA LEU A 110 15.52 -16.30 3.51
C LEU A 110 15.43 -15.28 2.37
N GLN A 111 16.54 -15.05 1.65
CA GLN A 111 16.57 -14.17 0.47
C GLN A 111 15.65 -14.70 -0.64
N ALA A 112 15.68 -16.00 -0.91
CA ALA A 112 14.75 -16.62 -1.86
C ALA A 112 13.28 -16.42 -1.44
N GLY A 113 12.98 -16.56 -0.14
CA GLY A 113 11.67 -16.25 0.41
C GLY A 113 11.24 -14.80 0.19
N VAL A 114 12.14 -13.83 0.40
CA VAL A 114 11.86 -12.41 0.10
C VAL A 114 11.55 -12.24 -1.38
N VAL A 115 12.34 -12.81 -2.29
CA VAL A 115 12.09 -12.72 -3.73
C VAL A 115 10.72 -13.31 -4.10
N LEU A 116 10.33 -14.44 -3.51
CA LEU A 116 9.02 -15.05 -3.73
C LEU A 116 7.88 -14.14 -3.26
N THR A 117 8.02 -13.54 -2.08
CA THR A 117 7.01 -12.58 -1.59
C THR A 117 6.94 -11.32 -2.45
N VAL A 118 8.06 -10.78 -2.94
CA VAL A 118 8.08 -9.65 -3.89
C VAL A 118 7.27 -9.99 -5.14
N ASN A 119 7.53 -11.16 -5.74
CA ASN A 119 6.82 -11.60 -6.94
C ASN A 119 5.32 -11.82 -6.68
N GLY A 120 4.96 -12.41 -5.54
CA GLY A 120 3.57 -12.64 -5.16
C GLY A 120 2.80 -11.34 -4.90
N ILE A 121 3.42 -10.38 -4.18
CA ILE A 121 2.84 -9.06 -3.94
C ILE A 121 2.65 -8.31 -5.26
N ALA A 122 3.66 -8.30 -6.14
CA ALA A 122 3.58 -7.66 -7.45
C ALA A 122 2.45 -8.25 -8.31
N ALA A 123 2.34 -9.59 -8.36
CA ALA A 123 1.27 -10.27 -9.08
C ALA A 123 -0.12 -9.94 -8.49
N GLY A 124 -0.21 -9.82 -7.16
CA GLY A 124 -1.42 -9.45 -6.45
C GLY A 124 -1.83 -8.00 -6.64
N LEU A 125 -0.89 -7.04 -6.66
CA LEU A 125 -1.21 -5.61 -6.83
C LEU A 125 -1.54 -5.22 -8.29
N GLN A 126 -1.07 -6.02 -9.27
CA GLN A 126 -1.23 -5.75 -10.71
C GLN A 126 -0.75 -4.32 -11.07
N ASN A 127 -1.31 -3.68 -12.11
CA ASN A 127 -0.88 -2.34 -12.55
C ASN A 127 -0.99 -1.31 -11.41
N VAL A 128 0.14 -0.70 -11.04
CA VAL A 128 0.24 0.37 -10.02
C VAL A 128 0.55 1.74 -10.67
N GLY A 129 0.32 1.88 -11.98
CA GLY A 129 0.61 3.09 -12.77
C GLY A 129 -0.56 3.52 -13.63
#